data_AF-A0A1N6XH07-F1
#
_entry.id   AF-A0A1N6XH07-F1
#
_cell.length_a   1.000
_cell.length_b   1.000
_cell.length_c   1.000
_cell.angle_alpha   90.00
_cell.angle_beta   90.00
_cell.angle_gamma   90.00
#
_symmetry.space_group_name_H-M   'P 1'
#
loop_
_entity.id
_entity.type
_entity.pdbx_description
1 polymer ?
#
loop_
_entity_poly.entity_id
_entity_poly.type
_entity_poly.pdbx_seq_one_letter_code
_entity_poly.pdbx_strand_id
1 'polypeptide(L)'
;MWSLLLIALFTWLAVALENRAADLAELTNTWNQKRQALVTQRLGRGIEQWSQTSTVLPADFDTLVATEGFEHLRTSGNRDWSGYAVTNLINDGVWQFQRGIIFSLSPTFWSGASNGFDTDSFLADNQCGDTAFSDAVDWCAAPGARWHITDPRLQMTPWMVQQTHQLENLLDKWGRYYSANGEWPDDGGGTLSLASAVGVSASNNCRGEKSYEGIPLNCDEIFSVAGGYPVRYRQLSDSRIALQARLPLLKADGNPFYTTVFYDLPN
;
A
#
# COMPACT_ATOMS: atom_id res chain seq x y z
N MET A 1 -52.73 -45.12 21.85
CA MET A 1 -52.66 -43.65 22.04
C MET A 1 -51.27 -43.18 22.50
N TRP A 2 -50.69 -43.75 23.56
CA TRP A 2 -49.35 -43.39 24.05
C TRP A 2 -48.22 -43.49 23.01
N SER A 3 -48.21 -44.53 22.16
CA SER A 3 -47.18 -44.69 21.12
C SER A 3 -47.23 -43.60 20.05
N LEU A 4 -48.42 -43.10 19.70
CA LEU A 4 -48.58 -42.01 18.72
C LEU A 4 -48.09 -40.67 19.30
N LEU A 5 -48.35 -40.43 20.59
CA LEU A 5 -47.83 -39.25 21.30
C LEU A 5 -46.31 -39.25 21.38
N LEU A 6 -45.70 -40.41 21.66
CA LEU A 6 -44.24 -40.53 21.70
C LEU A 6 -43.62 -40.27 20.31
N ILE A 7 -44.19 -40.86 19.24
CA ILE A 7 -43.71 -40.61 17.88
C ILE A 7 -43.80 -39.13 17.51
N ALA A 8 -44.94 -38.48 17.81
CA ALA A 8 -45.13 -37.05 17.54
C ALA A 8 -44.16 -36.16 18.32
N LEU A 9 -43.84 -36.52 19.57
CA LEU A 9 -42.85 -35.80 20.37
C LEU A 9 -41.44 -35.94 19.79
N PHE A 10 -41.03 -37.14 19.38
CA PHE A 10 -39.72 -37.38 18.79
C PHE A 10 -39.56 -36.69 17.43
N THR A 11 -40.59 -36.70 16.58
CA THR A 11 -40.53 -35.97 15.30
C THR A 11 -40.48 -34.46 15.52
N TRP A 12 -41.26 -33.91 16.46
CA TRP A 12 -41.18 -32.50 16.80
C TRP A 12 -39.80 -32.12 17.35
N LEU A 13 -39.22 -32.94 18.23
CA LEU A 13 -37.88 -32.72 18.77
C LEU A 13 -36.81 -32.77 17.66
N ALA A 14 -36.92 -33.72 16.72
CA ALA A 14 -36.00 -33.84 15.59
C ALA A 14 -36.05 -32.58 14.70
N VAL A 15 -37.24 -32.11 14.33
CA VAL A 15 -37.42 -30.89 13.54
C VAL A 15 -36.90 -29.66 14.30
N ALA A 16 -37.15 -29.57 15.62
CA ALA A 16 -36.63 -28.47 16.43
C ALA A 16 -35.09 -28.46 16.49
N LEU A 17 -34.46 -29.63 16.59
CA LEU A 17 -33.00 -29.78 16.57
C LEU A 17 -32.41 -29.45 15.20
N GLU A 18 -33.04 -29.88 14.11
CA GLU A 18 -32.62 -29.56 12.74
C GLU A 18 -32.65 -28.04 12.49
N ASN A 19 -33.74 -27.37 12.87
CA ASN A 19 -33.86 -25.92 12.73
C ASN A 19 -32.79 -25.19 13.56
N ARG A 20 -32.53 -25.62 14.80
CA ARG A 20 -31.47 -25.04 15.64
C ARG A 20 -30.07 -25.29 15.10
N ALA A 21 -29.83 -26.46 14.51
CA ALA A 21 -28.58 -26.77 13.85
C ALA A 21 -28.36 -25.88 12.62
N ALA A 22 -29.41 -25.61 11.84
CA ALA A 22 -29.37 -24.69 10.70
C ALA A 22 -29.06 -23.25 11.15
N ASP A 23 -29.73 -22.74 12.18
CA ASP A 23 -29.46 -21.40 12.75
C ASP A 23 -28.00 -21.25 13.20
N LEU A 24 -27.48 -22.26 13.92
CA LEU A 24 -26.09 -22.26 14.39
C LEU A 24 -25.09 -22.34 13.23
N ALA A 25 -25.41 -23.09 12.18
CA ALA A 25 -24.58 -23.16 10.97
C ALA A 25 -24.55 -21.81 10.25
N GLU A 26 -25.69 -21.12 10.11
CA GLU A 26 -25.76 -19.79 9.50
C GLU A 26 -24.98 -18.75 10.32
N LEU A 27 -25.14 -18.75 11.64
CA LEU A 27 -24.40 -17.87 12.53
C LEU A 27 -22.89 -18.10 12.40
N THR A 28 -22.46 -19.37 12.39
CA THR A 28 -21.05 -19.76 12.22
C THR A 28 -20.50 -19.30 10.87
N ASN A 29 -21.26 -19.49 9.79
CA ASN A 29 -20.88 -19.02 8.45
C ASN A 29 -20.74 -17.50 8.41
N THR A 30 -21.68 -16.77 9.01
CA THR A 30 -21.63 -15.30 9.10
C THR A 30 -20.41 -14.82 9.87
N TRP A 31 -20.09 -15.44 11.01
CA TRP A 31 -18.88 -15.12 11.79
C TRP A 31 -17.60 -15.41 11.02
N ASN A 32 -17.53 -16.53 10.31
CA ASN A 32 -16.38 -16.88 9.48
C ASN A 32 -16.19 -15.86 8.36
N GLN A 33 -17.25 -15.45 7.65
CA GLN A 33 -17.16 -14.43 6.61
C GLN A 33 -16.70 -13.07 7.15
N LYS A 34 -17.21 -12.65 8.32
CA LYS A 34 -16.77 -11.40 8.97
C LYS A 34 -15.30 -11.47 9.39
N ARG A 35 -14.88 -12.60 9.96
CA ARG A 35 -13.48 -12.85 10.32
C ARG A 35 -12.56 -12.80 9.11
N GLN A 36 -12.94 -13.46 8.02
CA GLN A 36 -12.20 -13.43 6.76
C GLN A 36 -12.04 -12.01 6.25
N ALA A 37 -13.14 -11.25 6.14
CA ALA A 37 -13.10 -9.86 5.69
C ALA A 37 -12.18 -8.97 6.55
N LEU A 38 -12.25 -9.09 7.87
CA LEU A 38 -11.37 -8.34 8.78
C LEU A 38 -9.90 -8.72 8.61
N VAL A 39 -9.61 -10.00 8.42
CA VAL A 39 -8.24 -10.47 8.14
C VAL A 39 -7.74 -9.94 6.81
N THR A 40 -8.51 -10.11 5.72
CA THR A 40 -8.17 -9.57 4.39
C THR A 40 -7.88 -8.08 4.47
N GLN A 41 -8.72 -7.30 5.17
CA GLN A 41 -8.53 -5.87 5.32
C GLN A 41 -7.26 -5.52 6.10
N ARG A 42 -6.98 -6.21 7.21
CA ARG A 42 -5.77 -5.99 8.01
C ARG A 42 -4.51 -6.28 7.21
N LEU A 43 -4.50 -7.42 6.52
CA LEU A 43 -3.38 -7.80 5.65
C LEU A 43 -3.24 -6.79 4.51
N GLY A 44 -4.35 -6.37 3.91
CA GLY A 44 -4.39 -5.39 2.82
C GLY A 44 -3.72 -4.07 3.19
N ARG A 45 -4.11 -3.50 4.34
CA ARG A 45 -3.48 -2.29 4.89
C ARG A 45 -1.97 -2.45 5.13
N GLY A 46 -1.54 -3.65 5.52
CA GLY A 46 -0.12 -3.96 5.66
C GLY A 46 0.64 -3.83 4.34
N ILE A 47 0.06 -4.34 3.25
CA ILE A 47 0.65 -4.23 1.91
C ILE A 47 0.58 -2.79 1.40
N GLU A 48 -0.51 -2.07 1.65
CA GLU A 48 -0.58 -0.64 1.33
C GLU A 48 0.53 0.13 2.04
N GLN A 49 0.71 -0.09 3.34
CA GLN A 49 1.79 0.54 4.12
C GLN A 49 3.19 0.15 3.58
N TRP A 50 3.39 -1.11 3.19
CA TRP A 50 4.63 -1.52 2.51
C TRP A 50 4.85 -0.75 1.21
N SER A 51 3.82 -0.67 0.36
CA SER A 51 3.90 0.01 -0.94
C SER A 51 4.21 1.51 -0.82
N GLN A 52 3.93 2.11 0.34
CA GLN A 52 4.30 3.48 0.65
C GLN A 52 5.79 3.63 0.98
N THR A 53 6.53 2.56 1.24
CA THR A 53 7.95 2.62 1.65
C THR A 53 8.89 1.96 0.64
N SER A 54 8.38 1.07 -0.20
CA SER A 54 9.16 0.32 -1.18
C SER A 54 8.51 0.39 -2.57
N THR A 55 9.35 0.47 -3.61
CA THR A 55 8.91 0.36 -5.02
C THR A 55 8.55 -1.08 -5.40
N VAL A 56 9.03 -2.06 -4.62
CA VAL A 56 8.85 -3.49 -4.86
C VAL A 56 7.99 -4.06 -3.73
N LEU A 57 6.88 -4.67 -4.09
CA LEU A 57 6.00 -5.39 -3.17
C LEU A 57 6.68 -6.68 -2.69
N PRO A 58 6.37 -7.17 -1.48
CA PRO A 58 6.99 -8.39 -0.98
C PRO A 58 6.65 -9.56 -1.91
N ALA A 59 7.61 -10.46 -2.16
CA ALA A 59 7.38 -11.58 -3.08
C ALA A 59 6.32 -12.56 -2.55
N ASP A 60 6.25 -12.70 -1.23
CA ASP A 60 5.31 -13.55 -0.52
C ASP A 60 4.94 -12.95 0.84
N PHE A 61 3.96 -13.57 1.49
CA PHE A 61 3.48 -13.13 2.79
C PHE A 61 4.52 -13.30 3.91
N ASP A 62 5.36 -14.34 3.83
CA ASP A 62 6.36 -14.62 4.85
C ASP A 62 7.44 -13.53 4.87
N THR A 63 7.81 -13.00 3.70
CA THR A 63 8.70 -11.85 3.53
C THR A 63 8.12 -10.60 4.18
N LEU A 64 6.81 -10.35 4.01
CA LEU A 64 6.14 -9.21 4.64
C LEU A 64 6.23 -9.29 6.17
N VAL A 65 5.88 -10.42 6.77
CA VAL A 65 5.83 -10.57 8.24
C VAL A 65 7.19 -10.81 8.91
N ALA A 66 8.23 -11.07 8.12
CA ALA A 66 9.61 -11.10 8.58
C ALA A 66 10.22 -9.69 8.69
N THR A 67 9.59 -8.68 8.10
CA THR A 67 10.07 -7.30 8.11
C THR A 67 9.64 -6.57 9.38
N GLU A 68 10.55 -5.77 9.92
CA GLU A 68 10.32 -4.97 11.13
C GLU A 68 9.09 -4.06 10.97
N GLY A 69 8.19 -4.10 11.97
CA GLY A 69 6.93 -3.34 11.99
C GLY A 69 5.72 -4.09 11.43
N PHE A 70 5.92 -5.21 10.73
CA PHE A 70 4.86 -6.03 10.13
C PHE A 70 4.63 -7.37 10.85
N GLU A 71 5.29 -7.62 11.98
CA GLU A 71 5.24 -8.89 12.72
C GLU A 71 3.82 -9.22 13.21
N HIS A 72 3.03 -8.19 13.49
CA HIS A 72 1.65 -8.29 13.93
C HIS A 72 0.72 -8.93 12.89
N LEU A 73 1.11 -8.93 11.61
CA LEU A 73 0.33 -9.57 10.54
C LEU A 73 0.47 -11.10 10.55
N ARG A 74 1.50 -11.65 11.21
CA ARG A 74 1.77 -13.10 11.27
C ARG A 74 0.59 -13.93 11.76
N THR A 75 -0.18 -13.42 12.74
CA THR A 75 -1.36 -14.14 13.26
C THR A 75 -2.51 -14.24 12.26
N SER A 76 -2.49 -13.37 11.26
CA SER A 76 -3.57 -13.15 10.31
C SER A 76 -3.33 -13.86 8.97
N GLY A 77 -2.08 -14.04 8.53
CA GLY A 77 -1.81 -14.70 7.24
C GLY A 77 -1.52 -16.20 7.32
N ASN A 78 -1.16 -16.75 6.15
CA ASN A 78 -0.92 -18.17 5.88
C ASN A 78 -2.04 -19.09 6.42
N ARG A 79 -3.28 -18.73 6.11
CA ARG A 79 -4.47 -19.56 6.39
C ARG A 79 -4.88 -20.28 5.11
N ASP A 80 -5.39 -21.49 5.24
CA ASP A 80 -5.85 -22.33 4.12
C ASP A 80 -6.92 -21.69 3.23
N TRP A 81 -7.58 -20.63 3.72
CA TRP A 81 -8.63 -19.88 3.03
C TRP A 81 -8.17 -18.50 2.52
N SER A 82 -6.91 -18.13 2.73
CA SER A 82 -6.35 -16.83 2.34
C SER A 82 -5.21 -17.01 1.34
N GLY A 83 -5.10 -16.10 0.38
CA GLY A 83 -4.02 -16.07 -0.58
C GLY A 83 -3.40 -14.69 -0.69
N TYR A 84 -2.16 -14.69 -1.16
CA TYR A 84 -1.43 -13.50 -1.57
C TYR A 84 -0.82 -13.75 -2.94
N ALA A 85 -0.93 -12.75 -3.81
CA ALA A 85 -0.23 -12.76 -5.08
C ALA A 85 0.29 -11.38 -5.40
N VAL A 86 1.41 -11.36 -6.12
CA VAL A 86 2.06 -10.16 -6.60
C VAL A 86 2.42 -10.36 -8.07
N THR A 87 2.24 -9.33 -8.87
CA THR A 87 2.63 -9.37 -10.27
C THR A 87 4.13 -9.10 -10.40
N ASN A 88 4.71 -9.52 -11.53
CA ASN A 88 5.92 -8.89 -12.03
C ASN A 88 5.65 -7.39 -12.30
N LEU A 89 6.71 -6.63 -12.63
CA LEU A 89 6.55 -5.24 -13.04
C LEU A 89 5.64 -5.16 -14.28
N ILE A 90 4.51 -4.49 -14.12
CA ILE A 90 3.56 -4.15 -15.17
C ILE A 90 3.96 -2.79 -15.73
N ASN A 91 3.89 -2.65 -17.06
CA ASN A 91 4.09 -1.38 -17.74
C ASN A 91 2.78 -0.97 -18.42
N ASP A 92 2.22 0.18 -18.03
CA ASP A 92 0.99 0.72 -18.64
C ASP A 92 1.24 1.76 -19.75
N GLY A 93 2.50 1.90 -20.16
CA GLY A 93 2.96 2.90 -21.13
C GLY A 93 3.37 4.24 -20.49
N VAL A 94 3.00 4.49 -19.23
CA VAL A 94 3.40 5.70 -18.48
C VAL A 94 4.23 5.33 -17.26
N TRP A 95 3.82 4.30 -16.52
CA TRP A 95 4.38 3.85 -15.26
C TRP A 95 4.78 2.37 -15.33
N GLN A 96 5.80 2.04 -14.55
CA GLN A 96 6.14 0.68 -14.16
C GLN A 96 5.80 0.48 -12.68
N PHE A 97 5.00 -0.53 -12.38
CA PHE A 97 4.49 -0.80 -11.03
C PHE A 97 4.27 -2.30 -10.82
N GLN A 98 4.22 -2.72 -9.57
CA GLN A 98 3.70 -4.05 -9.21
C GLN A 98 2.32 -3.90 -8.59
N ARG A 99 1.47 -4.89 -8.86
CA ARG A 99 0.17 -5.02 -8.24
C ARG A 99 0.21 -6.17 -7.24
N GLY A 100 -0.28 -5.92 -6.04
CA GLY A 100 -0.47 -6.94 -5.02
C GLY A 100 -1.95 -7.20 -4.80
N ILE A 101 -2.31 -8.43 -4.47
CA ILE A 101 -3.65 -8.76 -4.01
C ILE A 101 -3.60 -9.72 -2.84
N ILE A 102 -4.39 -9.42 -1.82
CA ILE A 102 -4.73 -10.37 -0.77
C ILE A 102 -6.19 -10.72 -0.93
N PHE A 103 -6.48 -12.00 -0.80
CA PHE A 103 -7.84 -12.48 -0.95
C PHE A 103 -8.14 -13.60 0.02
N SER A 104 -9.43 -13.84 0.20
CA SER A 104 -9.97 -14.84 1.08
C SER A 104 -11.23 -15.41 0.47
N LEU A 105 -11.28 -16.73 0.38
CA LEU A 105 -12.38 -17.46 -0.23
C LEU A 105 -13.19 -18.16 0.87
N SER A 106 -14.51 -18.10 0.76
CA SER A 106 -15.37 -18.92 1.62
C SER A 106 -15.29 -20.37 1.12
N PRO A 107 -15.05 -21.36 1.99
CA PRO A 107 -15.05 -22.78 1.61
C PRO A 107 -16.34 -23.21 0.91
N THR A 108 -17.46 -22.55 1.22
CA THR A 108 -18.78 -22.82 0.62
C THR A 108 -18.92 -22.35 -0.83
N PHE A 109 -18.09 -21.40 -1.27
CA PHE A 109 -18.24 -20.75 -2.57
C PHE A 109 -17.38 -21.42 -3.66
N TRP A 110 -16.31 -22.10 -3.26
CA TRP A 110 -15.39 -22.74 -4.20
C TRP A 110 -15.57 -24.26 -4.16
N SER A 111 -16.65 -24.74 -4.80
CA SER A 111 -16.96 -26.17 -4.93
C SER A 111 -15.97 -26.96 -5.80
N GLY A 112 -15.04 -26.27 -6.48
CA GLY A 112 -13.93 -26.88 -7.22
C GLY A 112 -12.71 -27.25 -6.37
N ALA A 113 -12.63 -26.85 -5.09
CA ALA A 113 -11.51 -27.16 -4.20
C ALA A 113 -11.62 -28.55 -3.59
N SER A 114 -11.83 -29.58 -4.42
CA SER A 114 -11.60 -30.95 -3.98
C SER A 114 -10.14 -31.19 -3.58
N ASN A 115 -9.18 -30.31 -3.95
CA ASN A 115 -7.76 -30.41 -3.63
C ASN A 115 -7.08 -29.06 -3.26
N GLY A 116 -7.73 -28.23 -2.44
CA GLY A 116 -7.10 -27.04 -1.88
C GLY A 116 -7.29 -25.75 -2.69
N PHE A 117 -6.70 -24.68 -2.17
CA PHE A 117 -6.81 -23.32 -2.68
C PHE A 117 -5.94 -23.14 -3.93
N ASP A 118 -6.54 -22.78 -5.06
CA ASP A 118 -5.83 -22.49 -6.31
C ASP A 118 -5.78 -20.98 -6.56
N THR A 119 -4.63 -20.38 -6.23
CA THR A 119 -4.35 -18.97 -6.47
C THR A 119 -4.46 -18.62 -7.96
N ASP A 120 -3.98 -19.49 -8.85
CA ASP A 120 -3.90 -19.18 -10.28
C ASP A 120 -5.31 -19.10 -10.89
N SER A 121 -6.18 -20.05 -10.54
CA SER A 121 -7.60 -20.00 -10.94
C SER A 121 -8.31 -18.74 -10.41
N PHE A 122 -8.00 -18.32 -9.18
CA PHE A 122 -8.58 -17.08 -8.64
C PHE A 122 -8.13 -15.83 -9.40
N LEU A 123 -6.84 -15.73 -9.74
CA LEU A 123 -6.30 -14.57 -10.46
C LEU A 123 -6.74 -14.52 -11.93
N ALA A 124 -7.04 -15.67 -12.51
CA ALA A 124 -7.62 -15.77 -13.86
C ALA A 124 -9.09 -15.32 -13.93
N ASP A 125 -9.80 -15.32 -12.80
CA ASP A 125 -11.22 -14.95 -12.72
C ASP A 125 -11.42 -13.43 -12.53
N ASN A 126 -11.17 -12.66 -13.60
CA ASN A 126 -11.40 -11.22 -13.61
C ASN A 126 -12.85 -10.91 -14.00
N GLN A 127 -13.61 -10.33 -13.06
CA GLN A 127 -15.01 -9.94 -13.28
C GLN A 127 -15.16 -8.54 -13.89
N CYS A 128 -14.06 -7.80 -14.00
CA CYS A 128 -14.05 -6.45 -14.56
C CYS A 128 -13.73 -6.43 -16.06
N GLY A 129 -13.36 -7.57 -16.65
CA GLY A 129 -13.06 -7.70 -18.07
C GLY A 129 -12.26 -8.96 -18.40
N ASP A 130 -11.92 -9.14 -19.68
CA ASP A 130 -11.26 -10.35 -20.21
C ASP A 130 -9.72 -10.32 -20.08
N THR A 131 -9.19 -9.59 -19.10
CA THR A 131 -7.75 -9.37 -18.93
C THR A 131 -7.18 -10.10 -17.72
N ALA A 132 -5.91 -10.46 -17.81
CA ALA A 132 -5.20 -11.14 -16.74
C ALA A 132 -4.90 -10.19 -15.58
N PHE A 133 -4.71 -10.75 -14.38
CA PHE A 133 -4.28 -9.98 -13.20
C PHE A 133 -2.97 -9.20 -13.42
N SER A 134 -2.08 -9.72 -14.27
CA SER A 134 -0.82 -9.09 -14.68
C SER A 134 -0.95 -7.94 -15.68
N ASP A 135 -2.16 -7.68 -16.19
CA ASP A 135 -2.36 -6.63 -17.18
C ASP A 135 -2.57 -5.27 -16.51
N ALA A 136 -2.21 -4.21 -17.24
CA ALA A 136 -2.26 -2.82 -16.80
C ALA A 136 -3.68 -2.23 -16.60
N VAL A 137 -4.73 -3.03 -16.75
CA VAL A 137 -6.12 -2.59 -16.63
C VAL A 137 -6.71 -2.91 -15.26
N ASP A 138 -7.92 -2.44 -15.00
CA ASP A 138 -8.63 -2.75 -13.76
C ASP A 138 -8.91 -4.25 -13.63
N TRP A 139 -8.82 -4.75 -12.41
CA TRP A 139 -9.07 -6.15 -12.07
C TRP A 139 -9.99 -6.22 -10.86
N CYS A 140 -10.97 -7.11 -10.89
CA CYS A 140 -11.80 -7.41 -9.72
C CYS A 140 -12.16 -8.89 -9.63
N ALA A 141 -12.26 -9.38 -8.40
CA ALA A 141 -12.56 -10.77 -8.13
C ALA A 141 -14.06 -11.11 -8.28
N ALA A 142 -14.35 -12.41 -8.35
CA ALA A 142 -15.68 -13.02 -8.26
C ALA A 142 -16.61 -12.40 -7.18
N PRO A 143 -17.91 -12.23 -7.46
CA PRO A 143 -18.88 -11.87 -6.44
C PRO A 143 -18.91 -12.93 -5.33
N GLY A 144 -18.54 -12.54 -4.11
CA GLY A 144 -18.47 -13.46 -2.95
C GLY A 144 -17.07 -13.64 -2.40
N ALA A 145 -16.02 -13.36 -3.18
CA ALA A 145 -14.67 -13.26 -2.65
C ALA A 145 -14.53 -12.06 -1.70
N ARG A 146 -13.61 -12.17 -0.74
CA ARG A 146 -13.11 -11.02 0.02
C ARG A 146 -11.71 -10.74 -0.46
N TRP A 147 -11.45 -9.55 -0.94
CA TRP A 147 -10.15 -9.22 -1.50
C TRP A 147 -9.79 -7.77 -1.24
N HIS A 148 -8.49 -7.50 -1.33
CA HIS A 148 -7.91 -6.18 -1.23
C HIS A 148 -6.77 -6.10 -2.25
N ILE A 149 -6.89 -5.19 -3.21
CA ILE A 149 -5.88 -4.92 -4.21
C ILE A 149 -5.05 -3.71 -3.78
N THR A 150 -3.75 -3.83 -3.95
CA THR A 150 -2.81 -2.71 -3.84
C THR A 150 -2.26 -2.44 -5.23
N ASP A 151 -2.77 -1.39 -5.86
CA ASP A 151 -2.26 -0.85 -7.13
C ASP A 151 -1.69 0.56 -6.86
N PRO A 152 -0.35 0.71 -6.82
CA PRO A 152 0.30 1.98 -6.48
C PRO A 152 -0.10 3.16 -7.38
N ARG A 153 -0.60 2.90 -8.60
CA ARG A 153 -1.06 3.97 -9.50
C ARG A 153 -2.23 4.77 -8.94
N LEU A 154 -3.11 4.11 -8.17
CA LEU A 154 -4.28 4.75 -7.57
C LEU A 154 -3.88 5.79 -6.52
N GLN A 155 -2.70 5.64 -5.90
CA GLN A 155 -2.18 6.55 -4.89
C GLN A 155 -1.30 7.66 -5.46
N MET A 156 -1.01 7.61 -6.76
CA MET A 156 -0.04 8.50 -7.40
C MET A 156 -0.48 9.96 -7.37
N THR A 157 -1.70 10.26 -7.79
CA THR A 157 -2.19 11.65 -7.83
C THR A 157 -2.19 12.29 -6.45
N PRO A 158 -2.71 11.64 -5.39
CA PRO A 158 -2.56 12.14 -4.01
C PRO A 158 -1.10 12.39 -3.61
N TRP A 159 -0.20 11.44 -3.87
CA TRP A 159 1.22 11.60 -3.52
C TRP A 159 1.89 12.74 -4.28
N MET A 160 1.62 12.90 -5.57
CA MET A 160 2.18 13.99 -6.37
C MET A 160 1.73 15.35 -5.85
N VAL A 161 0.42 15.52 -5.60
CA VAL A 161 -0.14 16.77 -5.08
C VAL A 161 0.44 17.10 -3.71
N GLN A 162 0.45 16.13 -2.79
CA GLN A 162 1.00 16.32 -1.45
C GLN A 162 2.50 16.63 -1.49
N GLN A 163 3.27 15.94 -2.34
CA GLN A 163 4.70 16.16 -2.50
C GLN A 163 4.99 17.55 -3.08
N THR A 164 4.23 18.01 -4.06
CA THR A 164 4.39 19.36 -4.64
C THR A 164 4.16 20.42 -3.56
N HIS A 165 3.05 20.35 -2.82
CA HIS A 165 2.78 21.31 -1.74
C HIS A 165 3.86 21.32 -0.66
N GLN A 166 4.37 20.14 -0.30
CA GLN A 166 5.47 20.04 0.66
C GLN A 166 6.75 20.71 0.13
N LEU A 167 7.09 20.51 -1.13
CA LEU A 167 8.27 21.13 -1.73
C LEU A 167 8.09 22.65 -1.91
N GLU A 168 6.88 23.13 -2.21
CA GLU A 168 6.56 24.57 -2.27
C GLU A 168 6.73 25.24 -0.89
N ASN A 169 6.19 24.64 0.17
CA ASN A 169 6.40 25.12 1.54
C ASN A 169 7.89 25.13 1.93
N LEU A 170 8.65 24.17 1.42
CA LEU A 170 10.09 24.11 1.63
C LEU A 170 10.82 25.21 0.84
N LEU A 171 10.41 25.49 -0.40
CA LEU A 171 10.94 26.61 -1.19
C LEU A 171 10.71 27.95 -0.50
N ASP A 172 9.58 28.16 0.17
CA ASP A 172 9.32 29.37 0.94
C ASP A 172 10.38 29.60 2.04
N LYS A 173 10.88 28.52 2.65
CA LYS A 173 11.97 28.61 3.63
C LYS A 173 13.28 29.03 2.98
N TRP A 174 13.59 28.51 1.80
CA TRP A 174 14.75 28.94 1.01
C TRP A 174 14.62 30.40 0.59
N GLY A 175 13.45 30.85 0.14
CA GLY A 175 13.20 32.24 -0.21
C GLY A 175 13.40 33.20 0.97
N ARG A 176 12.98 32.80 2.18
CA ARG A 176 13.25 33.54 3.42
C ARG A 176 14.73 33.59 3.75
N TYR A 177 15.45 32.47 3.59
CA TYR A 177 16.90 32.42 3.77
C TYR A 177 17.61 33.37 2.81
N TYR A 178 17.28 33.31 1.51
CA TYR A 178 17.86 34.21 0.51
C TYR A 178 17.58 35.67 0.83
N SER A 179 16.34 35.99 1.23
CA SER A 179 15.97 37.36 1.62
C SER A 179 16.78 37.89 2.80
N ALA A 180 17.24 37.00 3.70
CA ALA A 180 18.03 37.38 4.87
C ALA A 180 19.54 37.46 4.58
N ASN A 181 20.07 36.59 3.70
CA ASN A 181 21.52 36.44 3.48
C ASN A 181 22.01 37.01 2.14
N GLY A 182 21.12 37.23 1.16
CA GLY A 182 21.45 37.70 -0.18
C GLY A 182 22.00 36.64 -1.13
N GLU A 183 22.09 35.38 -0.68
CA GLU A 183 22.57 34.25 -1.46
C GLU A 183 21.81 32.97 -1.10
N TRP A 184 21.86 31.98 -2.01
CA TRP A 184 21.30 30.66 -1.74
C TRP A 184 22.24 29.87 -0.81
N PRO A 185 21.71 28.92 0.00
CA PRO A 185 22.57 27.99 0.72
C PRO A 185 23.47 27.23 -0.27
N ASP A 186 24.75 27.05 0.06
CA ASP A 186 25.67 26.29 -0.78
C ASP A 186 25.14 24.87 -1.01
N ASP A 187 25.33 24.29 -2.18
CA ASP A 187 25.01 22.89 -2.47
C ASP A 187 26.27 22.02 -2.63
N GLY A 188 27.46 22.60 -2.42
CA GLY A 188 28.75 21.96 -2.64
C GLY A 188 29.10 21.78 -4.12
N GLY A 189 28.45 22.53 -5.01
CA GLY A 189 28.63 22.48 -6.47
C GLY A 189 27.87 21.36 -7.16
N GLY A 190 26.78 20.84 -6.56
CA GLY A 190 26.04 19.71 -7.10
C GLY A 190 24.71 19.40 -6.41
N THR A 191 24.08 18.29 -6.79
CA THR A 191 22.81 17.89 -6.17
C THR A 191 23.05 17.36 -4.75
N LEU A 192 22.65 18.13 -3.75
CA LEU A 192 22.75 17.80 -2.33
C LEU A 192 21.53 17.02 -1.86
N SER A 193 21.74 15.95 -1.07
CA SER A 193 20.66 15.32 -0.31
C SER A 193 20.47 16.02 1.03
N LEU A 194 19.27 16.54 1.30
CA LEU A 194 18.98 17.22 2.57
C LEU A 194 19.20 16.30 3.78
N ALA A 195 18.85 15.01 3.64
CA ALA A 195 19.10 14.01 4.69
C ALA A 195 20.59 13.92 5.04
N SER A 196 21.47 13.84 4.03
CA SER A 196 22.92 13.83 4.25
C SER A 196 23.44 15.14 4.84
N ALA A 197 22.89 16.28 4.39
CA ALA A 197 23.30 17.60 4.83
C ALA A 197 23.01 17.84 6.32
N VAL A 198 21.91 17.26 6.84
CA VAL A 198 21.55 17.35 8.26
C VAL A 198 21.97 16.13 9.09
N GLY A 199 22.78 15.22 8.53
CA GLY A 199 23.32 14.06 9.23
C GLY A 199 22.28 12.97 9.57
N VAL A 200 21.23 12.81 8.76
CA VAL A 200 20.20 11.78 8.91
C VAL A 200 20.32 10.75 7.80
N SER A 201 20.43 9.46 8.17
CA SER A 201 20.65 8.38 7.20
C SER A 201 19.37 7.78 6.60
N ALA A 202 18.25 7.83 7.33
CA ALA A 202 16.99 7.22 6.92
C ALA A 202 15.78 7.91 7.57
N SER A 203 14.62 7.83 6.93
CA SER A 203 13.38 8.49 7.38
C SER A 203 12.91 8.02 8.76
N ASN A 204 13.00 6.72 9.05
CA ASN A 204 12.64 6.12 10.33
C ASN A 204 13.51 6.61 11.52
N ASN A 205 14.72 7.08 11.24
CA ASN A 205 15.64 7.63 12.23
C ASN A 205 15.51 9.15 12.36
N CYS A 206 14.73 9.80 11.49
CA CYS A 206 14.53 11.23 11.58
C CYS A 206 13.60 11.56 12.74
N ARG A 207 14.09 12.37 13.67
CA ARG A 207 13.32 12.87 14.82
C ARG A 207 13.64 14.33 15.09
N GLY A 208 12.60 15.08 15.43
CA GLY A 208 12.67 16.50 15.77
C GLY A 208 12.99 17.39 14.57
N GLU A 209 13.19 18.67 14.86
CA GLU A 209 13.65 19.65 13.88
C GLU A 209 15.17 19.49 13.65
N LYS A 210 15.60 19.67 12.41
CA LYS A 210 16.99 19.73 11.97
C LYS A 210 17.27 21.11 11.40
N SER A 211 18.54 21.48 11.28
CA SER A 211 18.92 22.76 10.69
C SER A 211 19.92 22.53 9.57
N TYR A 212 19.67 23.15 8.43
CA TYR A 212 20.59 23.19 7.29
C TYR A 212 20.95 24.64 6.99
N GLU A 213 22.21 25.04 7.19
CA GLU A 213 22.63 26.45 7.04
C GLU A 213 21.71 27.43 7.79
N GLY A 214 21.22 27.04 8.97
CA GLY A 214 20.28 27.85 9.76
C GLY A 214 18.80 27.76 9.33
N ILE A 215 18.47 27.06 8.24
CA ILE A 215 17.09 26.78 7.81
C ILE A 215 16.52 25.63 8.65
N PRO A 216 15.43 25.84 9.41
CA PRO A 216 14.80 24.77 10.18
C PRO A 216 14.02 23.82 9.26
N LEU A 217 14.34 22.53 9.33
CA LEU A 217 13.79 21.44 8.53
C LEU A 217 13.13 20.40 9.41
N ASN A 218 11.89 20.04 9.08
CA ASN A 218 11.20 18.91 9.68
C ASN A 218 11.52 17.63 8.91
N CYS A 219 11.31 16.48 9.55
CA CYS A 219 11.54 15.18 8.91
C CYS A 219 10.72 14.97 7.64
N ASP A 220 9.48 15.48 7.62
CA ASP A 220 8.64 15.44 6.43
C ASP A 220 9.28 16.26 5.29
N GLU A 221 9.98 17.35 5.57
CA GLU A 221 10.63 18.16 4.51
C GLU A 221 11.95 17.56 4.01
N ILE A 222 12.57 16.70 4.81
CA ILE A 222 13.84 16.05 4.48
C ILE A 222 13.61 14.81 3.59
N PHE A 223 12.45 14.17 3.71
CA PHE A 223 12.11 12.93 3.00
C PHE A 223 10.82 13.05 2.22
N SER A 224 10.71 12.34 1.10
CA SER A 224 9.50 12.30 0.29
C SER A 224 8.30 11.75 1.07
N VAL A 225 7.11 12.27 0.75
CA VAL A 225 5.82 11.84 1.31
C VAL A 225 5.63 10.33 1.23
N ALA A 226 6.11 9.72 0.14
CA ALA A 226 6.10 8.29 -0.07
C ALA A 226 7.52 7.80 -0.42
N GLY A 227 7.90 6.66 0.13
CA GLY A 227 9.16 5.95 -0.10
C GLY A 227 10.28 6.33 0.86
N GLY A 228 10.11 7.40 1.65
CA GLY A 228 11.15 7.87 2.57
C GLY A 228 12.46 8.22 1.86
N TYR A 229 12.39 8.63 0.59
CA TYR A 229 13.57 9.00 -0.18
C TYR A 229 13.99 10.43 0.18
N PRO A 230 15.29 10.71 0.34
CA PRO A 230 15.72 12.08 0.66
C PRO A 230 15.31 13.09 -0.41
N VAL A 231 14.78 14.23 0.02
CA VAL A 231 14.62 15.42 -0.81
C VAL A 231 16.01 15.94 -1.19
N ARG A 232 16.13 16.35 -2.44
CA ARG A 232 17.36 16.84 -3.04
C ARG A 232 17.24 18.33 -3.33
N TYR A 233 18.30 19.05 -3.00
CA TYR A 233 18.49 20.46 -3.29
C TYR A 233 19.57 20.62 -4.35
N ARG A 234 19.39 21.57 -5.26
CA ARG A 234 20.41 21.97 -6.21
C ARG A 234 20.27 23.44 -6.55
N GLN A 235 21.38 24.15 -6.54
CA GLN A 235 21.50 25.47 -7.12
C GLN A 235 21.77 25.34 -8.63
N LEU A 236 20.91 25.96 -9.44
CA LEU A 236 21.03 25.94 -10.90
C LEU A 236 21.76 27.17 -11.42
N SER A 237 21.58 28.31 -10.75
CA SER A 237 22.29 29.57 -10.96
C SER A 237 22.21 30.41 -9.68
N ASP A 238 22.85 31.59 -9.68
CA ASP A 238 22.75 32.56 -8.59
C ASP A 238 21.32 33.06 -8.34
N SER A 239 20.44 32.92 -9.34
CA SER A 239 19.05 33.36 -9.29
C SER A 239 18.02 32.22 -9.25
N ARG A 240 18.47 30.96 -9.26
CA ARG A 240 17.59 29.81 -9.43
C ARG A 240 18.02 28.58 -8.65
N ILE A 241 17.06 28.00 -7.94
CA ILE A 241 17.22 26.73 -7.24
C ILE A 241 16.15 25.72 -7.66
N ALA A 242 16.42 24.44 -7.41
CA ALA A 242 15.47 23.36 -7.56
C ALA A 242 15.43 22.48 -6.31
N LEU A 243 14.22 22.07 -5.92
CA LEU A 243 14.00 21.01 -4.96
C LEU A 243 13.35 19.82 -5.66
N GLN A 244 13.87 18.63 -5.41
CA GLN A 244 13.42 17.40 -6.06
C GLN A 244 13.15 16.31 -5.03
N ALA A 245 12.00 15.65 -5.14
CA ALA A 245 11.66 14.49 -4.33
C ALA A 245 11.34 13.29 -5.22
N ARG A 246 11.92 12.13 -4.88
CA ARG A 246 11.61 10.86 -5.55
C ARG A 246 10.34 10.25 -4.96
N LEU A 247 9.47 9.71 -5.81
CA LEU A 247 8.34 8.88 -5.39
C LEU A 247 8.63 7.38 -5.63
N PRO A 248 7.91 6.45 -4.98
CA PRO A 248 8.18 5.00 -5.08
C PRO A 248 7.74 4.36 -6.42
N LEU A 249 7.45 5.17 -7.44
CA LEU A 249 7.07 4.69 -8.76
C LEU A 249 8.22 4.85 -9.76
N LEU A 250 8.23 3.95 -10.73
CA LEU A 250 9.11 4.02 -11.89
C LEU A 250 8.28 4.48 -13.09
N LYS A 251 8.89 5.26 -13.97
CA LYS A 251 8.32 5.58 -15.29
C LYS A 251 8.35 4.34 -16.19
N ALA A 252 7.65 4.38 -17.32
CA ALA A 252 7.61 3.31 -18.32
C ALA A 252 8.99 2.86 -18.83
N ASP A 253 9.99 3.76 -18.78
CA ASP A 253 11.40 3.51 -19.14
C ASP A 253 12.23 2.87 -18.01
N GLY A 254 11.63 2.60 -16.85
CA GLY A 254 12.29 2.07 -15.66
C GLY A 254 13.02 3.12 -14.81
N ASN A 255 13.06 4.38 -15.25
CA ASN A 255 13.70 5.44 -14.48
C ASN A 255 12.81 5.90 -13.31
N PRO A 256 13.39 6.27 -12.16
CA PRO A 256 12.62 6.81 -11.05
C PRO A 256 11.87 8.08 -11.43
N PHE A 257 10.69 8.25 -10.86
CA PHE A 257 9.93 9.49 -10.97
C PHE A 257 10.32 10.50 -9.89
N TYR A 258 10.44 11.76 -10.29
CA TYR A 258 10.73 12.88 -9.40
C TYR A 258 9.70 13.98 -9.57
N THR A 259 9.16 14.47 -8.45
CA THR A 259 8.49 15.76 -8.39
C THR A 259 9.56 16.83 -8.21
N THR A 260 9.55 17.85 -9.05
CA THR A 260 10.51 18.97 -8.99
C THR A 260 9.75 20.28 -8.93
N VAL A 261 10.18 21.16 -8.03
CA VAL A 261 9.75 22.56 -7.98
C VAL A 261 10.97 23.46 -8.15
N PHE A 262 10.73 24.66 -8.67
CA PHE A 262 11.76 25.66 -8.93
C PHE A 262 11.40 26.94 -8.20
N TYR A 263 12.43 27.66 -7.75
CA TYR A 263 12.29 29.04 -7.33
C TYR A 263 13.20 29.90 -8.18
N ASP A 264 12.61 30.90 -8.82
CA ASP A 264 13.27 31.88 -9.67
C ASP A 264 13.14 33.26 -8.99
N LEU A 265 14.25 33.97 -8.82
CA LEU A 265 14.17 35.37 -8.39
C LEU A 265 13.50 36.23 -9.47
N PRO A 266 12.71 37.24 -9.09
CA PRO A 266 12.24 38.23 -10.04
C PRO A 266 13.45 38.96 -10.64
N ASN A 267 13.51 38.98 -11.98
CA ASN A 267 14.50 39.75 -12.75
C ASN A 267 14.38 41.25 -12.52
#